data_AF-A0A0L0UR83-F1
#
_entry.id   AF-A0A0L0UR83-F1
#
_cell.length_a   1.000
_cell.length_b   1.000
_cell.length_c   1.000
_cell.angle_alpha   90.00
_cell.angle_beta   90.00
_cell.angle_gamma   90.00
#
_symmetry.space_group_name_H-M   'P 1'
#
loop_
_entity.id
_entity.type
_entity.pdbx_description
1 polymer ?
#
loop_
_entity_poly.entity_id
_entity_poly.type
_entity_poly.pdbx_seq_one_letter_code
_entity_poly.pdbx_strand_id
1 'polypeptide(L)'
;MTNSSPSSSNSTSTASFTEVCSNVASAITDYFTPTVSAEAKEPSEEEEEQGEEQEEEEEDEPEDPAPAIREECAESKCSKYKHHFDHCQERVLGGKGDKGEDCVEELFHLMHCVDDCATPQVFRKLV
;
A
#
# COMPACT_ATOMS: atom_id res chain seq x y z
N MET A 1 35.19 -27.44 28.02
CA MET A 1 35.03 -26.16 28.75
C MET A 1 35.30 -25.05 27.76
N THR A 2 34.24 -24.31 27.43
CA THR A 2 34.19 -22.96 26.83
C THR A 2 35.28 -22.54 25.83
N ASN A 3 34.91 -22.50 24.54
CA ASN A 3 35.50 -21.61 23.56
C ASN A 3 34.79 -20.24 23.64
N SER A 4 35.55 -19.18 23.91
CA SER A 4 35.11 -17.79 23.82
C SER A 4 36.09 -17.03 22.92
N SER A 5 35.53 -16.52 21.81
CA SER A 5 35.89 -15.43 20.89
C SER A 5 37.34 -14.92 20.76
N PRO A 6 37.67 -14.43 19.54
CA PRO A 6 38.06 -13.03 19.43
C PRO A 6 37.26 -12.28 18.34
N SER A 7 36.93 -11.03 18.66
CA SER A 7 36.25 -10.04 17.83
C SER A 7 36.89 -9.85 16.46
N SER A 8 36.08 -9.92 15.40
CA SER A 8 36.43 -9.40 14.07
C SER A 8 35.93 -7.96 13.94
N SER A 9 36.86 -7.02 13.96
CA SER A 9 36.66 -5.64 13.55
C SER A 9 36.68 -5.55 12.02
N ASN A 10 35.51 -5.42 11.40
CA ASN A 10 35.42 -5.11 9.97
C ASN A 10 35.73 -3.62 9.74
N SER A 11 36.88 -3.38 9.10
CA SER A 11 37.32 -2.07 8.65
C SER A 11 36.64 -1.77 7.31
N THR A 12 35.79 -0.75 7.29
CA THR A 12 35.06 -0.25 6.12
C THR A 12 36.06 0.25 5.07
N SER A 13 36.34 -0.56 4.05
CA SER A 13 37.02 -0.10 2.83
C SER A 13 36.03 0.66 1.96
N THR A 14 35.95 1.96 2.19
CA THR A 14 35.30 2.94 1.32
C THR A 14 36.12 3.08 0.03
N ALA A 15 35.87 2.20 -0.93
CA ALA A 15 36.27 2.43 -2.32
C ALA A 15 35.32 1.65 -3.24
N SER A 16 34.83 2.32 -4.29
CA SER A 16 33.98 1.80 -5.39
C SER A 16 32.47 2.00 -5.28
N PHE A 17 32.01 3.21 -4.91
CA PHE A 17 30.69 3.69 -5.37
C PHE A 17 30.77 4.97 -6.22
N THR A 18 31.92 5.64 -6.25
CA THR A 18 32.11 6.91 -6.99
C THR A 18 32.32 6.72 -8.50
N GLU A 19 32.37 5.49 -9.02
CA GLU A 19 32.59 5.23 -10.46
C GLU A 19 31.29 4.92 -11.23
N VAL A 20 30.13 4.87 -10.55
CA VAL A 20 28.80 4.66 -11.18
C VAL A 20 27.90 5.88 -10.98
N CYS A 21 28.46 7.08 -10.78
CA CYS A 21 27.68 8.28 -10.50
C CYS A 21 28.07 9.53 -11.33
N SER A 22 28.70 9.39 -12.50
CA SER A 22 28.95 10.57 -13.36
C SER A 22 27.83 10.93 -14.34
N ASN A 23 26.99 9.97 -14.78
CA ASN A 23 25.98 10.26 -15.82
C ASN A 23 24.52 10.24 -15.33
N VAL A 24 24.25 9.76 -14.11
CA VAL A 24 22.88 9.64 -13.59
C VAL A 24 22.52 10.75 -12.61
N ALA A 25 23.52 11.36 -11.95
CA ALA A 25 23.29 12.38 -10.92
C ALA A 25 22.56 13.62 -11.48
N SER A 26 22.89 14.06 -12.70
CA SER A 26 22.27 15.25 -13.30
C SER A 26 20.80 15.04 -13.68
N ALA A 27 20.41 13.83 -14.09
CA ALA A 27 19.05 13.58 -14.59
C ALA A 27 18.01 13.45 -13.47
N ILE A 28 18.44 13.01 -12.27
CA ILE A 28 17.52 12.78 -11.15
C ILE A 28 17.21 14.10 -10.42
N THR A 29 18.17 15.04 -10.41
CA THR A 29 17.97 16.34 -9.75
C THR A 29 16.92 17.18 -10.46
N ASP A 30 16.93 17.21 -11.80
CA ASP A 30 15.96 17.99 -12.59
C ASP A 30 14.52 17.45 -12.46
N TYR A 31 14.36 16.15 -12.20
CA TYR A 31 13.03 15.55 -12.01
C TYR A 31 12.46 15.81 -10.61
N PHE A 32 13.32 16.00 -9.60
CA PHE A 32 12.90 16.03 -8.20
C PHE A 32 12.90 17.42 -7.56
N THR A 33 13.55 18.43 -8.17
CA THR A 33 13.53 19.80 -7.65
C THR A 33 12.60 20.69 -8.48
N PRO A 34 11.44 21.15 -7.93
CA PRO A 34 10.61 22.14 -8.60
C PRO A 34 11.35 23.48 -8.64
N THR A 35 11.47 24.06 -9.84
CA THR A 35 12.16 25.33 -10.07
C THR A 35 11.34 26.49 -9.50
N VAL A 36 11.57 26.86 -8.24
CA VAL A 36 11.07 28.12 -7.69
C VAL A 36 11.91 29.27 -8.26
N SER A 37 11.31 30.11 -9.10
CA SER A 37 11.93 31.33 -9.60
C SER A 37 12.08 32.31 -8.44
N ALA A 38 13.33 32.59 -8.05
CA ALA A 38 13.63 33.54 -6.98
C ALA A 38 13.32 34.98 -7.43
N GLU A 39 12.15 35.49 -7.05
CA GLU A 39 11.99 36.91 -6.70
C GLU A 39 11.89 37.00 -5.18
N ALA A 40 12.87 37.68 -4.58
CA ALA A 40 13.01 37.83 -3.15
C ALA A 40 11.88 38.67 -2.55
N LYS A 41 11.18 38.16 -1.53
CA LYS A 41 10.48 39.00 -0.54
C LYS A 41 10.30 38.28 0.80
N GLU A 42 10.79 38.94 1.85
CA GLU A 42 10.71 38.55 3.27
C GLU A 42 9.26 38.50 3.81
N PRO A 43 9.04 37.86 4.98
CA PRO A 43 7.71 37.65 5.55
C PRO A 43 7.16 38.96 6.15
N SER A 44 5.87 39.20 6.01
CA SER A 44 5.13 40.24 6.74
C SER A 44 3.77 39.70 7.12
N GLU A 45 3.45 39.90 8.39
CA GLU A 45 2.21 39.55 9.10
C GLU A 45 1.01 40.41 8.67
N GLU A 46 -0.20 39.92 9.00
CA GLU A 46 -1.50 40.60 9.18
C GLU A 46 -2.15 41.18 7.88
N GLU A 47 -3.46 41.14 7.61
CA GLU A 47 -4.69 41.03 8.42
C GLU A 47 -5.90 40.82 7.45
N GLU A 48 -7.08 40.60 8.04
CA GLU A 48 -8.45 40.85 7.52
C GLU A 48 -9.33 39.70 7.00
N GLU A 49 -10.37 39.46 7.81
CA GLU A 49 -11.71 38.95 7.51
C GLU A 49 -12.26 39.35 6.14
N GLN A 50 -12.79 38.37 5.40
CA GLN A 50 -14.20 38.31 4.97
C GLN A 50 -14.34 37.21 3.92
N GLY A 51 -15.42 36.45 4.01
CA GLY A 51 -15.97 35.80 2.83
C GLY A 51 -16.46 34.41 3.09
N GLU A 52 -17.77 34.34 3.35
CA GLU A 52 -18.66 33.36 2.72
C GLU A 52 -18.52 31.91 3.21
N GLU A 53 -19.42 31.57 4.13
CA GLU A 53 -20.38 30.47 3.96
C GLU A 53 -20.00 29.47 2.86
N GLN A 54 -19.12 28.54 3.19
CA GLN A 54 -19.16 27.19 2.65
C GLN A 54 -19.34 26.27 3.86
N GLU A 55 -20.57 26.32 4.38
CA GLU A 55 -21.15 25.15 5.01
C GLU A 55 -21.27 24.12 3.87
N GLU A 56 -20.16 23.42 3.60
CA GLU A 56 -20.19 22.17 2.84
C GLU A 56 -21.11 21.26 3.66
N GLU A 57 -22.40 21.27 3.34
CA GLU A 57 -23.26 20.12 3.51
C GLU A 57 -22.57 19.00 2.72
N GLU A 58 -21.67 18.30 3.39
CA GLU A 58 -21.17 16.99 3.00
C GLU A 58 -22.41 16.09 3.01
N GLU A 59 -23.12 16.10 1.89
CA GLU A 59 -24.24 15.22 1.59
C GLU A 59 -23.71 13.79 1.80
N ASP A 60 -24.09 13.17 2.92
CA ASP A 60 -23.71 11.80 3.30
C ASP A 60 -24.17 10.85 2.20
N GLU A 61 -23.31 10.65 1.20
CA GLU A 61 -23.59 9.79 0.07
C GLU A 61 -23.80 8.37 0.61
N PRO A 62 -24.91 7.69 0.27
CA PRO A 62 -25.17 6.37 0.80
C PRO A 62 -24.01 5.41 0.48
N GLU A 63 -23.43 4.82 1.53
CA GLU A 63 -22.33 3.86 1.42
C GLU A 63 -22.71 2.69 0.49
N ASP A 64 -21.79 2.27 -0.39
CA ASP A 64 -21.98 1.09 -1.25
C ASP A 64 -22.19 -0.15 -0.37
N PRO A 65 -23.30 -0.89 -0.50
CA PRO A 65 -23.54 -2.09 0.29
C PRO A 65 -22.68 -3.30 -0.14
N ALA A 66 -22.04 -3.25 -1.31
CA ALA A 66 -21.31 -4.40 -1.86
C ALA A 66 -20.09 -4.86 -1.03
N PRO A 67 -19.23 -3.98 -0.48
CA PRO A 67 -18.09 -4.38 0.34
C PRO A 67 -18.51 -5.16 1.59
N ALA A 68 -19.48 -4.65 2.36
CA ALA A 68 -19.98 -5.31 3.57
C ALA A 68 -20.57 -6.70 3.26
N ILE A 69 -21.34 -6.83 2.17
CA ILE A 69 -21.91 -8.12 1.74
C ILE A 69 -20.81 -9.11 1.32
N ARG A 70 -19.79 -8.65 0.59
CA ARG A 70 -18.68 -9.50 0.15
C ARG A 70 -17.86 -9.99 1.34
N GLU A 71 -17.63 -9.13 2.33
CA GLU A 71 -16.93 -9.49 3.57
C GLU A 71 -17.72 -10.53 4.38
N GLU A 72 -19.02 -10.32 4.59
CA GLU A 72 -19.88 -11.31 5.25
C GLU A 72 -19.86 -12.66 4.52
N CYS A 73 -19.94 -12.66 3.18
CA CYS A 73 -19.84 -13.87 2.37
C CYS A 73 -18.48 -14.56 2.52
N ALA A 74 -17.38 -13.80 2.61
CA ALA A 74 -16.04 -14.31 2.82
C ALA A 74 -15.86 -14.96 4.20
N GLU A 75 -16.42 -14.35 5.26
CA GLU A 75 -16.31 -14.87 6.63
C GLU A 75 -17.27 -16.02 6.93
N SER A 76 -18.43 -16.07 6.27
CA SER A 76 -19.45 -17.09 6.51
C SER A 76 -19.29 -18.28 5.55
N LYS A 77 -20.04 -18.26 4.43
CA LYS A 77 -20.15 -19.35 3.45
C LYS A 77 -18.82 -19.72 2.82
N CYS A 78 -17.91 -18.76 2.66
CA CYS A 78 -16.64 -18.94 1.95
C CYS A 78 -15.41 -19.01 2.88
N SER A 79 -15.61 -19.14 4.20
CA SER A 79 -14.55 -19.21 5.22
C SER A 79 -13.45 -20.23 4.92
N LYS A 80 -13.82 -21.39 4.37
CA LYS A 80 -12.85 -22.42 3.96
C LYS A 80 -11.86 -21.89 2.90
N TYR A 81 -12.36 -21.24 1.86
CA TYR A 81 -11.52 -20.72 0.79
C TYR A 81 -10.70 -19.53 1.28
N LYS A 82 -11.28 -18.71 2.15
CA LYS A 82 -10.56 -17.63 2.83
C LYS A 82 -9.38 -18.17 3.65
N HIS A 83 -9.59 -19.22 4.44
CA HIS A 83 -8.52 -19.86 5.20
C HIS A 83 -7.39 -20.39 4.29
N HIS A 84 -7.72 -21.00 3.14
CA HIS A 84 -6.70 -21.45 2.19
C HIS A 84 -5.90 -20.30 1.59
N PHE A 85 -6.58 -19.22 1.21
CA PHE A 85 -5.94 -18.00 0.71
C PHE A 85 -5.04 -17.36 1.76
N ASP A 86 -5.53 -17.17 2.99
CA ASP A 86 -4.76 -16.58 4.09
C ASP A 86 -3.52 -17.44 4.42
N HIS A 87 -3.66 -18.77 4.44
CA HIS A 87 -2.54 -19.67 4.63
C HIS A 87 -1.50 -19.60 3.49
N CYS A 88 -1.94 -19.49 2.23
CA CYS A 88 -1.03 -19.27 1.10
C CYS A 88 -0.26 -17.96 1.28
N GLN A 89 -0.96 -16.87 1.60
CA GLN A 89 -0.38 -15.55 1.81
C GLN A 89 0.66 -15.57 2.94
N GLU A 90 0.35 -16.20 4.07
CA GLU A 90 1.30 -16.35 5.19
C GLU A 90 2.58 -17.10 4.77
N ARG A 91 2.46 -18.13 3.94
CA ARG A 91 3.60 -18.91 3.45
C ARG A 91 4.45 -18.11 2.45
N VAL A 92 3.81 -17.46 1.47
CA VAL A 92 4.48 -16.65 0.44
C VAL A 92 5.16 -15.42 1.06
N LEU A 93 4.44 -14.65 1.88
CA LEU A 93 5.00 -13.49 2.58
C LEU A 93 6.08 -13.90 3.60
N GLY A 94 5.94 -15.08 4.20
CA GLY A 94 6.94 -15.65 5.10
C GLY A 94 8.20 -16.21 4.42
N GLY A 95 8.29 -16.17 3.09
CA GLY A 95 9.42 -16.74 2.33
C GLY A 95 9.53 -18.26 2.45
N LYS A 96 8.46 -18.93 2.88
CA LYS A 96 8.35 -20.38 3.00
C LYS A 96 7.64 -21.01 1.81
N GLY A 97 7.22 -20.19 0.85
CA GLY A 97 6.61 -20.63 -0.39
C GLY A 97 7.63 -21.21 -1.37
N ASP A 98 7.12 -21.97 -2.33
CA ASP A 98 7.90 -22.49 -3.43
C ASP A 98 8.41 -21.36 -4.32
N LYS A 99 9.45 -21.65 -5.12
CA LYS A 99 10.04 -20.65 -6.00
C LYS A 99 9.04 -20.22 -7.07
N GLY A 100 8.58 -18.97 -6.96
CA GLY A 100 7.56 -18.43 -7.84
C GLY A 100 6.14 -18.85 -7.48
N GLU A 101 5.92 -19.36 -6.26
CA GLU A 101 4.56 -19.53 -5.73
C GLU A 101 3.85 -18.17 -5.65
N ASP A 102 2.64 -18.12 -6.19
CA ASP A 102 1.67 -17.06 -5.99
C ASP A 102 0.37 -17.65 -5.43
N CYS A 103 -0.50 -16.78 -4.90
CA CYS A 103 -1.77 -17.18 -4.30
C CYS A 103 -2.98 -16.90 -5.21
N VAL A 104 -2.76 -16.79 -6.52
CA VAL A 104 -3.83 -16.41 -7.46
C VAL A 104 -4.87 -17.51 -7.60
N GLU A 105 -4.45 -18.78 -7.51
CA GLU A 105 -5.38 -19.90 -7.52
C GLU A 105 -6.33 -19.86 -6.31
N GLU A 106 -5.82 -19.70 -5.09
CA GLU A 106 -6.64 -19.61 -3.88
C GLU A 106 -7.51 -18.36 -3.88
N LEU A 107 -7.00 -17.24 -4.42
CA LEU A 107 -7.78 -16.02 -4.62
C LEU A 107 -8.97 -16.27 -5.54
N PHE A 108 -8.78 -16.98 -6.66
CA PHE A 108 -9.88 -17.28 -7.58
C PHE A 108 -10.92 -18.20 -6.95
N HIS A 109 -10.51 -19.18 -6.13
CA HIS A 109 -11.46 -19.99 -5.38
C HIS A 109 -12.27 -19.17 -4.37
N LEU A 110 -11.62 -18.26 -3.64
CA LEU A 110 -12.29 -17.35 -2.71
C LEU A 110 -13.26 -16.43 -3.44
N MET A 111 -12.80 -15.73 -4.47
CA MET A 111 -13.60 -14.78 -5.24
C MET A 111 -14.78 -15.46 -5.92
N HIS A 112 -14.58 -16.63 -6.52
CA HIS A 112 -15.67 -17.38 -7.15
C HIS A 112 -16.79 -17.71 -6.14
N CYS A 113 -16.42 -18.18 -4.94
CA CYS A 113 -17.39 -18.44 -3.89
C CYS A 113 -18.08 -17.16 -3.38
N VAL A 114 -17.30 -16.09 -3.16
CA VAL A 114 -17.81 -14.80 -2.67
C VAL A 114 -18.77 -14.20 -3.68
N ASP A 115 -18.46 -14.22 -4.97
CA ASP A 115 -19.34 -13.69 -6.01
C ASP A 115 -20.64 -14.50 -6.12
N ASP A 116 -20.57 -15.83 -6.07
CA ASP A 116 -21.77 -16.69 -6.03
C ASP A 116 -22.66 -16.41 -4.81
N CYS A 117 -22.08 -15.97 -3.69
CA CYS A 117 -22.78 -15.60 -2.47
C CYS A 117 -23.32 -14.16 -2.49
N ALA A 118 -22.52 -13.20 -2.96
CA ALA A 118 -22.77 -11.77 -2.85
C ALA A 118 -23.65 -11.27 -3.98
N THR A 119 -23.50 -11.79 -5.20
CA THR A 119 -24.25 -11.36 -6.40
C THR A 119 -25.75 -11.18 -6.15
N PRO A 120 -26.51 -12.19 -5.67
CA PRO A 120 -27.95 -12.03 -5.47
C PRO A 120 -28.30 -11.05 -4.35
N GLN A 121 -27.40 -10.77 -3.41
CA GLN A 121 -27.63 -9.85 -2.29
C GLN A 121 -27.36 -8.40 -2.72
N VAL A 122 -26.27 -8.18 -3.46
CA VAL A 122 -25.91 -6.87 -4.01
C VAL A 122 -27.00 -6.39 -4.98
N PHE A 123 -27.42 -7.22 -5.94
CA PHE A 123 -28.47 -6.84 -6.89
C PHE A 123 -29.86 -6.60 -6.28
N ARG A 124 -30.10 -7.01 -5.02
CA ARG A 124 -31.32 -6.65 -4.28
C ARG A 124 -31.26 -5.27 -3.63
N LYS A 125 -30.06 -4.69 -3.53
CA LYS A 125 -29.81 -3.37 -2.94
C LYS A 125 -29.66 -2.27 -4.00
N LEU A 126 -29.29 -2.65 -5.22
CA LEU A 126 -29.24 -1.75 -6.37
C LEU A 126 -30.67 -1.53 -6.90
N VAL A 127 -31.11 -0.28 -6.96
CA VAL A 127 -32.40 0.17 -7.50
C VAL A 127 -32.21 0.75 -8.89
#